data_AF-A0A0J6FRK1-F1
#
_entry.id   AF-A0A0J6FRK1-F1
#
_cell.length_a   1.000
_cell.length_b   1.000
_cell.length_c   1.000
_cell.angle_alpha   90.00
_cell.angle_beta   90.00
_cell.angle_gamma   90.00
#
_symmetry.space_group_name_H-M   'P 1'
#
loop_
_entity.id
_entity.type
_entity.pdbx_description
1 polymer ?
#
loop_
_entity_poly.entity_id
_entity_poly.type
_entity_poly.pdbx_seq_one_letter_code
_entity_poly.pdbx_strand_id
1 'polypeptide(L)'
;MKRVFSRTTSGSSNSNSPSSCPHPSKPKATTVVLAGVKTVKVKPRVGKDGNPIIELYKPHEVPRSKYRGPFDEEHLKRLAAYSIPAAMSDRPRSMVSELSPMGTWAPPSRRNSLASHEAAAKKMIEGLTQALENMEREHMTEQHIE
;
A
#
# COMPACT_ATOMS: atom_id res chain seq x y z
N MET A 1 -22.81 -41.14 -20.25
CA MET A 1 -23.25 -40.03 -21.14
C MET A 1 -23.20 -38.74 -20.34
N LYS A 2 -22.33 -37.79 -20.72
CA LYS A 2 -22.05 -36.53 -20.00
C LYS A 2 -23.06 -35.46 -20.46
N ARG A 3 -23.82 -34.86 -19.54
CA ARG A 3 -24.64 -33.68 -19.83
C ARG A 3 -23.74 -32.44 -19.82
N VAL A 4 -23.84 -31.64 -20.87
CA VAL A 4 -23.07 -30.43 -21.14
C VAL A 4 -23.99 -29.25 -20.84
N PHE A 5 -23.60 -28.35 -19.94
CA PHE A 5 -24.40 -27.16 -19.63
C PHE A 5 -24.38 -26.18 -20.82
N SER A 6 -25.55 -25.80 -21.31
CA SER A 6 -25.74 -24.79 -22.36
C SER A 6 -25.47 -23.39 -21.78
N ARG A 7 -24.52 -22.64 -22.37
CA ARG A 7 -24.40 -21.19 -22.15
C ARG A 7 -25.31 -20.47 -23.15
N THR A 8 -26.33 -19.78 -22.65
CA THR A 8 -27.05 -18.77 -23.42
C THR A 8 -26.13 -17.56 -23.62
N THR A 9 -26.00 -17.10 -24.87
CA THR A 9 -25.36 -15.82 -25.20
C THR A 9 -26.47 -14.86 -25.59
N SER A 10 -26.77 -13.90 -24.73
CA SER A 10 -27.60 -12.74 -25.10
C SER A 10 -26.65 -11.61 -25.49
N GLY A 11 -26.77 -11.19 -26.74
CA GLY A 11 -25.95 -10.17 -27.38
C GLY A 11 -26.19 -8.74 -26.87
N SER A 12 -25.25 -7.90 -27.28
CA SER A 12 -25.06 -6.47 -27.00
C SER A 12 -26.31 -5.58 -27.03
N SER A 13 -26.31 -4.59 -26.13
CA SER A 13 -26.81 -3.25 -26.44
C SER A 13 -25.74 -2.21 -26.08
N ASN A 14 -25.43 -1.37 -27.07
CA ASN A 14 -24.40 -0.35 -27.07
C ASN A 14 -25.01 0.94 -26.49
N SER A 15 -24.36 1.59 -25.52
CA SER A 15 -24.68 2.98 -25.16
C SER A 15 -23.37 3.76 -24.97
N ASN A 16 -23.16 4.73 -25.86
CA ASN A 16 -22.01 5.62 -25.89
C ASN A 16 -22.04 6.56 -24.68
N SER A 17 -20.94 6.60 -23.91
CA SER A 17 -20.65 7.67 -22.94
C SER A 17 -19.26 8.24 -23.29
N PRO A 18 -19.09 9.58 -23.46
CA PRO A 18 -17.78 10.16 -23.70
C PRO A 18 -17.04 10.27 -22.36
N SER A 19 -16.33 9.21 -21.98
CA SER A 19 -15.33 9.29 -20.90
C SER A 19 -14.04 9.84 -21.50
N SER A 20 -13.77 11.13 -21.32
CA SER A 20 -12.47 11.73 -21.64
C SER A 20 -11.43 11.33 -20.58
N CYS A 21 -11.02 10.07 -20.59
CA CYS A 21 -9.78 9.68 -19.91
C CYS A 21 -8.61 10.11 -20.80
N PRO A 22 -7.65 10.91 -20.30
CA PRO A 22 -6.41 11.15 -21.05
C PRO A 22 -5.68 9.82 -21.20
N HIS A 23 -5.72 9.25 -22.41
CA HIS A 23 -4.91 8.09 -22.76
C HIS A 23 -3.44 8.49 -22.67
N PRO A 24 -2.58 7.77 -21.92
CA PRO A 24 -1.15 7.97 -22.05
C PRO A 24 -0.76 7.59 -23.48
N SER A 25 -0.36 8.58 -24.26
CA SER A 25 0.21 8.36 -25.59
C SER A 25 1.35 7.36 -25.45
N LYS A 26 1.34 6.31 -26.28
CA LYS A 26 2.42 5.32 -26.39
C LYS A 26 3.76 6.06 -26.36
N PRO A 27 4.74 5.64 -25.53
CA PRO A 27 6.04 6.28 -25.55
C PRO A 27 6.62 6.13 -26.97
N LYS A 28 6.80 7.26 -27.66
CA LYS A 28 7.64 7.29 -28.86
C LYS A 28 9.00 6.79 -28.42
N ALA A 29 9.43 5.67 -29.00
CA ALA A 29 10.77 5.17 -28.80
C ALA A 29 11.74 6.23 -29.35
N THR A 30 12.23 7.10 -28.47
CA THR A 30 13.39 7.92 -28.74
C THR A 30 14.57 6.96 -28.75
N THR A 31 14.85 6.40 -29.92
CA THR A 31 16.09 5.69 -30.19
C THR A 31 17.22 6.70 -30.04
N VAL A 32 17.86 6.71 -28.88
CA VAL A 32 19.17 7.34 -28.72
C VAL A 32 20.13 6.45 -29.50
N VAL A 33 20.38 6.79 -30.77
CA VAL A 33 21.42 6.16 -31.57
C VAL A 33 22.75 6.59 -30.98
N LEU A 34 23.27 5.81 -30.04
CA LEU A 34 24.68 5.89 -29.64
C LEU A 34 25.49 5.42 -30.85
N ALA A 35 25.99 6.39 -31.62
CA ALA A 35 26.91 6.15 -32.72
C ALA A 35 28.12 5.35 -32.20
N GLY A 36 28.32 4.13 -32.71
CA GLY A 36 29.59 3.41 -32.56
C GLY A 36 29.57 1.93 -32.15
N VAL A 37 28.42 1.31 -31.84
CA VAL A 37 28.42 -0.11 -31.44
C VAL A 37 28.35 -1.02 -32.67
N LYS A 38 29.51 -1.53 -33.10
CA LYS A 38 29.61 -2.62 -34.08
C LYS A 38 28.91 -3.86 -33.52
N THR A 39 27.82 -4.29 -34.15
CA THR A 39 27.14 -5.53 -33.78
C THR A 39 27.97 -6.72 -34.22
N VAL A 40 28.72 -7.30 -33.27
CA VAL A 40 29.44 -8.56 -33.51
C VAL A 40 28.42 -9.69 -33.57
N LYS A 41 28.28 -10.32 -34.74
CA LYS A 41 27.40 -11.48 -34.95
C LYS A 41 28.03 -12.70 -34.26
N VAL A 42 27.71 -12.91 -32.98
CA VAL A 42 28.17 -14.08 -32.22
C VAL A 42 27.25 -15.27 -32.52
N LYS A 43 27.83 -16.38 -33.00
CA LYS A 43 27.11 -17.65 -33.16
C LYS A 43 26.86 -18.26 -31.76
N PRO A 44 25.63 -18.70 -31.44
CA PRO A 44 25.34 -19.31 -30.14
C PRO A 44 26.15 -20.60 -29.96
N ARG A 45 26.72 -20.79 -28.77
CA ARG A 45 27.36 -22.05 -28.38
C ARG A 45 26.27 -23.10 -28.15
N VAL A 46 26.41 -24.26 -28.77
CA VAL A 46 25.48 -25.38 -28.61
C VAL A 46 26.09 -26.36 -27.62
N GLY A 47 25.30 -26.78 -26.63
CA GLY A 47 25.70 -27.75 -25.61
C GLY A 47 25.77 -29.16 -26.19
N LYS A 48 26.31 -30.10 -25.41
CA LYS A 48 26.43 -31.52 -25.82
C LYS A 48 25.07 -32.14 -26.17
N ASP A 49 23.99 -31.60 -25.63
CA ASP A 49 22.62 -32.07 -25.81
C ASP A 49 21.91 -31.43 -27.01
N GLY A 50 22.63 -30.68 -27.87
CA GLY A 50 22.04 -29.97 -29.02
C GLY A 50 21.24 -28.72 -28.65
N ASN A 51 21.04 -28.45 -27.36
CA ASN A 51 20.37 -27.25 -26.87
C ASN A 51 21.33 -26.05 -26.86
N PRO A 52 20.86 -24.83 -27.21
CA PRO A 52 21.67 -23.63 -27.09
C PRO A 52 22.04 -23.40 -25.62
N ILE A 53 23.33 -23.13 -25.36
CA ILE A 53 23.79 -22.71 -24.04
C ILE A 53 23.35 -21.27 -23.86
N ILE A 54 22.26 -21.07 -23.11
CA ILE A 54 21.76 -19.75 -22.77
C ILE A 54 22.66 -19.20 -21.66
N GLU A 55 23.79 -18.60 -22.05
CA GLU A 55 24.59 -17.78 -21.14
C GLU A 55 23.84 -16.46 -20.92
N LEU A 56 22.93 -16.42 -19.94
CA LEU A 56 22.19 -15.19 -19.60
C LEU A 56 23.15 -14.07 -19.17
N TYR A 57 24.30 -14.42 -18.57
CA TYR A 57 25.36 -13.51 -18.16
C TYR A 57 26.73 -14.19 -18.30
N LYS A 58 27.80 -13.40 -18.40
CA LYS A 58 29.15 -13.94 -18.32
C LYS A 58 29.33 -14.70 -17.00
N PRO A 59 30.02 -15.84 -16.98
CA PRO A 59 30.39 -16.49 -15.73
C PRO A 59 31.15 -15.45 -14.87
N HIS A 60 30.65 -15.23 -13.65
CA HIS A 60 31.11 -14.23 -12.66
C HIS A 60 30.62 -12.78 -12.82
N GLU A 61 29.75 -12.46 -13.76
CA GLU A 61 29.14 -11.13 -13.86
C GLU A 61 27.75 -11.10 -13.23
N VAL A 62 27.63 -10.47 -12.05
CA VAL A 62 26.33 -10.14 -11.47
C VAL A 62 25.80 -8.88 -12.15
N PRO A 63 24.63 -8.92 -12.82
CA PRO A 63 24.06 -7.75 -13.45
C PRO A 63 23.94 -6.61 -12.44
N ARG A 64 24.38 -5.41 -12.82
CA ARG A 64 24.09 -4.24 -12.01
C ARG A 64 22.56 -4.11 -11.91
N SER A 65 22.06 -3.89 -10.68
CA SER A 65 20.64 -3.66 -10.49
C SER A 65 20.18 -2.51 -11.39
N LYS A 66 19.01 -2.69 -12.01
CA LYS A 66 18.43 -1.74 -12.97
C LYS A 66 18.28 -0.32 -12.41
N TYR A 67 18.18 -0.19 -11.09
CA TYR A 67 18.01 1.06 -10.36
C TYR A 67 19.20 1.33 -9.43
N ARG A 68 20.42 1.07 -9.91
CA ARG A 68 21.63 1.33 -9.13
C ARG A 68 22.00 2.82 -9.19
N GLY A 69 21.59 3.58 -8.18
CA GLY A 69 21.88 5.01 -8.01
C GLY A 69 21.10 5.60 -6.83
N PRO A 70 21.44 6.81 -6.36
CA PRO A 70 20.60 7.51 -5.40
C PRO A 70 19.21 7.77 -6.02
N PHE A 71 18.16 7.60 -5.22
CA PHE A 71 16.81 7.99 -5.64
C PHE A 71 16.70 9.52 -5.71
N ASP A 72 15.88 10.01 -6.64
CA ASP A 72 15.58 11.44 -6.73
C ASP A 72 15.05 11.98 -5.39
N GLU A 73 15.60 13.09 -4.92
CA GLU A 73 15.22 13.67 -3.62
C GLU A 73 13.73 14.05 -3.56
N GLU A 74 13.15 14.48 -4.69
CA GLU A 74 11.72 14.75 -4.79
C GLU A 74 10.88 13.49 -4.58
N HIS A 75 11.34 12.35 -5.09
CA HIS A 75 10.66 11.07 -4.89
C HIS A 75 10.70 10.66 -3.42
N LEU A 76 11.85 10.83 -2.76
CA LEU A 76 11.99 10.58 -1.33
C LEU A 76 11.09 11.49 -0.49
N LYS A 77 11.00 12.78 -0.84
CA LYS A 77 10.07 13.72 -0.19
C LYS A 77 8.61 13.30 -0.36
N ARG A 78 8.20 12.86 -1.55
CA ARG A 78 6.85 12.32 -1.80
C ARG A 78 6.58 11.06 -0.99
N LEU A 79 7.55 10.15 -0.89
CA LEU A 79 7.41 8.94 -0.07
C LEU A 79 7.32 9.28 1.43
N ALA A 80 8.13 10.22 1.91
CA ALA A 80 8.09 10.65 3.31
C ALA A 80 6.77 11.36 3.67
N ALA A 81 6.20 12.13 2.74
CA ALA A 81 4.91 12.79 2.91
C ALA A 81 3.70 11.84 2.78
N TYR A 82 3.89 10.62 2.26
CA TYR A 82 2.80 9.68 2.05
C TYR A 82 2.24 9.18 3.39
N SER A 83 0.94 9.39 3.60
CA SER A 83 0.23 9.00 4.82
C SER A 83 -0.98 8.15 4.47
N ILE A 84 -1.09 6.96 5.05
CA ILE A 84 -2.20 6.03 4.82
C ILE A 84 -3.57 6.69 5.14
N PRO A 85 -3.75 7.38 6.28
CA PRO A 85 -4.99 8.12 6.55
C PRO A 85 -5.38 9.11 5.45
N ALA A 86 -4.42 9.88 4.95
CA ALA A 86 -4.65 10.86 3.88
C ALA A 86 -4.98 10.16 2.55
N ALA A 87 -4.28 9.09 2.21
CA ALA A 87 -4.56 8.30 1.00
C ALA A 87 -5.93 7.59 1.05
N MET A 88 -6.45 7.31 2.25
CA MET A 88 -7.73 6.63 2.45
C MET A 88 -8.91 7.59 2.69
N SER A 89 -8.70 8.91 2.70
CA SER A 89 -9.77 9.90 2.99
C SER A 89 -10.91 9.81 1.98
N ASP A 90 -10.56 9.66 0.71
CA ASP A 90 -11.51 9.72 -0.40
C ASP A 90 -12.16 8.36 -0.68
N ARG A 91 -11.68 7.30 -0.01
CA ARG A 91 -12.23 5.96 -0.19
C ARG A 91 -13.58 5.90 0.53
N PRO A 92 -14.67 5.56 -0.16
CA PRO A 92 -15.96 5.37 0.50
C PRO A 92 -15.82 4.27 1.54
N ARG A 93 -16.17 4.58 2.79
CA ARG A 93 -16.29 3.56 3.83
C ARG A 93 -17.51 2.72 3.47
N SER A 94 -17.39 1.39 3.49
CA SER A 94 -18.57 0.54 3.41
C SER A 94 -19.54 0.93 4.52
N MET A 95 -20.84 0.93 4.24
CA MET A 95 -21.85 1.11 5.28
C MET A 95 -21.53 0.15 6.44
N VAL A 96 -21.62 0.65 7.67
CA VAL A 96 -21.43 -0.17 8.87
C VAL A 96 -22.60 -1.15 8.90
N SER A 97 -22.41 -2.29 8.26
CA SER A 97 -23.38 -3.37 8.30
C SER A 97 -23.15 -4.11 9.61
N GLU A 98 -24.16 -4.09 10.48
CA GLU A 98 -24.18 -4.92 11.70
C GLU A 98 -24.23 -6.41 11.35
N LEU A 99 -24.52 -6.75 10.09
CA LEU A 99 -24.50 -8.10 9.56
C LEU A 99 -23.31 -8.28 8.62
N SER A 100 -22.54 -9.34 8.85
CA SER A 100 -21.56 -9.89 7.92
C SER A 100 -22.24 -10.23 6.57
N PRO A 101 -21.51 -10.28 5.44
CA PRO A 101 -22.05 -10.78 4.16
C PRO A 101 -22.72 -12.17 4.23
N MET A 102 -22.40 -12.96 5.26
CA MET A 102 -23.05 -14.25 5.55
C MET A 102 -24.32 -14.15 6.41
N GLY A 103 -24.82 -12.94 6.71
CA GLY A 103 -26.03 -12.72 7.51
C GLY A 103 -25.85 -12.94 9.02
N THR A 104 -24.64 -13.27 9.49
CA THR A 104 -24.32 -13.33 10.92
C THR A 104 -24.06 -11.94 11.47
N TRP A 105 -24.42 -11.70 12.73
CA TRP A 105 -24.04 -10.48 13.43
C TRP A 105 -22.52 -10.31 13.39
N ALA A 106 -22.07 -9.17 12.86
CA ALA A 106 -20.67 -8.82 12.82
C ALA A 106 -20.18 -8.68 14.26
N PRO A 107 -19.04 -9.29 14.64
CA PRO A 107 -18.49 -9.11 15.97
C PRO A 107 -18.23 -7.62 16.22
N PRO A 108 -18.43 -7.13 17.45
CA PRO A 108 -18.24 -5.73 17.78
C PRO A 108 -16.86 -5.26 17.31
N SER A 109 -16.84 -4.21 16.49
CA SER A 109 -15.62 -3.71 15.88
C SER A 109 -14.63 -3.27 16.96
N ARG A 110 -13.38 -3.76 16.87
CA ARG A 110 -12.28 -3.31 17.73
C ARG A 110 -12.02 -1.79 17.66
N ARG A 111 -12.62 -1.09 16.69
CA ARG A 111 -12.52 0.37 16.56
C ARG A 111 -13.07 1.11 17.78
N ASN A 112 -14.00 0.51 18.51
CA ASN A 112 -14.59 1.12 19.71
C ASN A 112 -13.69 0.90 20.96
N SER A 113 -12.69 0.02 20.89
CA SER A 113 -11.80 -0.25 22.04
C SER A 113 -10.80 0.89 22.29
N LEU A 114 -10.48 1.69 21.27
CA LEU A 114 -9.62 2.87 21.44
C LEU A 114 -10.35 3.98 22.20
N ALA A 115 -11.67 4.14 22.00
CA ALA A 115 -12.48 5.10 22.74
C ALA A 115 -12.58 4.73 24.22
N SER A 116 -12.72 3.43 24.54
CA SER A 116 -12.68 2.96 25.93
C SER A 116 -11.30 3.12 26.56
N HIS A 117 -10.23 2.90 25.79
CA HIS A 117 -8.85 3.09 26.27
C HIS A 117 -8.54 4.57 26.54
N GLU A 118 -8.98 5.47 25.66
CA GLU A 118 -8.81 6.92 25.84
C GLU A 118 -9.59 7.42 27.07
N ALA A 119 -10.83 6.97 27.25
CA ALA A 119 -11.63 7.30 28.44
C ALA A 119 -11.01 6.75 29.73
N ALA A 120 -10.44 5.54 29.70
CA ALA A 120 -9.74 4.96 30.84
C ALA A 120 -8.45 5.75 31.18
N ALA A 121 -7.68 6.14 30.16
CA ALA A 121 -6.47 6.94 30.35
C ALA A 121 -6.79 8.32 30.97
N LYS A 122 -7.85 8.98 30.50
CA LYS A 122 -8.31 10.28 31.06
C LYS A 122 -8.68 10.14 32.54
N LYS A 123 -9.43 9.10 32.91
CA LYS A 123 -9.80 8.84 34.32
C LYS A 123 -8.59 8.59 35.22
N MET A 124 -7.57 7.88 34.73
CA MET A 124 -6.34 7.66 35.51
C MET A 124 -5.54 8.94 35.72
N ILE A 125 -5.44 9.78 34.68
CA ILE A 125 -4.77 11.08 34.77
C ILE A 125 -5.51 11.98 35.75
N GLU A 126 -6.83 12.06 35.64
CA GLU A 126 -7.69 12.87 36.52
C GLU A 126 -7.61 12.43 37.99
N GLY A 127 -7.57 11.11 38.23
CA GLY A 127 -7.36 10.56 39.58
C GLY A 127 -5.99 10.93 40.17
N LEU A 128 -4.93 10.92 39.36
CA LEU A 128 -3.59 11.34 39.77
C LEU A 128 -3.52 12.83 40.09
N THR A 129 -4.15 13.68 39.27
CA THR A 129 -4.20 15.13 39.52
C THR A 129 -4.98 15.45 40.79
N GLN A 130 -6.10 14.76 41.03
CA GLN A 130 -6.88 14.97 42.24
C GLN A 130 -6.15 14.51 43.51
N ALA A 131 -5.37 13.42 43.42
CA ALA A 131 -4.53 12.96 44.53
C ALA A 131 -3.42 13.97 44.87
N LEU A 132 -2.78 14.56 43.86
CA LEU A 132 -1.79 15.63 44.04
C LEU A 132 -2.39 16.86 44.73
N GLU A 133 -3.54 17.33 44.27
CA GLU A 133 -4.24 18.47 44.89
C GLU A 133 -4.67 18.19 46.34
N ASN A 134 -5.02 16.94 46.66
CA ASN A 134 -5.36 16.56 48.03
C ASN A 134 -4.13 16.64 48.96
N MET A 135 -2.95 16.16 48.52
CA MET A 135 -1.73 16.27 49.32
C MET A 135 -1.29 17.73 49.52
N GLU A 136 -1.40 18.55 48.49
CA GLU A 136 -1.09 19.99 48.59
C GLU A 136 -2.03 20.70 49.58
N ARG A 137 -3.32 20.32 49.60
CA ARG A 137 -4.29 20.84 50.57
C ARG A 137 -3.99 20.41 51.99
N GLU A 138 -3.63 19.15 52.22
CA GLU A 138 -3.28 18.63 53.55
C GLU A 138 -2.04 19.35 54.12
N HIS A 139 -0.98 19.51 53.32
CA HIS A 139 0.22 20.25 53.72
C HIS A 139 -0.04 21.73 54.06
N MET A 140 -0.99 22.39 53.39
CA MET A 140 -1.36 23.77 53.70
C MET A 140 -2.21 23.91 54.96
N THR A 141 -2.99 22.88 55.32
CA THR A 141 -3.81 22.86 56.53
C THR A 141 -2.99 22.58 57.79
N GLU A 142 -1.95 21.76 57.69
CA GLU A 142 -1.06 21.46 58.83
C GLU A 142 -0.22 22.68 59.25
N GLN A 143 0.09 23.59 58.32
CA GLN A 143 0.86 24.82 58.61
C GLN A 143 0.07 25.92 59.33
N HIS A 144 -1.25 25.80 59.47
CA HIS A 144 -2.09 26.81 60.15
C HIS A 144 -2.48 26.41 61.59
N ILE A 145 -1.99 25.28 62.11
CA ILE A 145 -2.33 24.78 63.45
C ILE A 145 -1.19 25.05 64.48
N GLU A 146 -0.05 25.64 64.08
CA GLU A 146 0.97 26.14 65.02
C GLU A 146 0.76 27.61 65.44
#